data_AF-A0A9X6NGY8-F1
#
_entry.id   AF-A0A9X6NGY8-F1
#
_cell.length_a   1.000
_cell.length_b   1.000
_cell.length_c   1.000
_cell.angle_alpha   90.00
_cell.angle_beta   90.00
_cell.angle_gamma   90.00
#
_symmetry.space_group_name_H-M   'P 1'
#
loop_
_entity.id
_entity.type
_entity.pdbx_description
1 polymer ?
#
loop_
_entity_poly.entity_id
_entity_poly.type
_entity_poly.pdbx_seq_one_letter_code
_entity_poly.pdbx_strand_id
1 'polypeptide(L)'
;MWSQLAMRIDQSCVKMHDIMNEGITKLFNWFCKSITSKFVRTLKEINIAFLPYESQIFSLDNSETFQYYYKPTKMAGWNEMLERVATQIVTLCATLGNTPDWRKRASQLIILDRGFDSVTPLLHELTLQAMAYDLLPIENDVLLNTRQSITARRFLLDENDEIWAQYRHEHIAKVTRNIADIVKKFQADHKGQEKHGTR
;
A
#
# COMPACT_ATOMS: atom_id res chain seq x y z
N MET A 1 9.01 9.26 26.22
CA MET A 1 7.58 9.17 26.64
C MET A 1 6.62 9.53 25.51
N TRP A 2 6.85 10.64 24.78
CA TRP A 2 6.06 11.02 23.59
C TRP A 2 6.21 10.05 22.40
N SER A 3 7.37 9.43 22.22
CA SER A 3 7.62 8.41 21.17
C SER A 3 6.82 7.12 21.37
N GLN A 4 6.67 6.66 22.62
CA GLN A 4 5.88 5.47 22.96
C GLN A 4 4.36 5.69 22.82
N LEU A 5 3.89 6.94 23.03
CA LEU A 5 2.48 7.28 22.86
C LEU A 5 2.12 7.40 21.37
N ALA A 6 2.99 8.00 20.55
CA ALA A 6 2.83 8.07 19.10
C ALA A 6 2.82 6.69 18.46
N MET A 7 3.75 5.80 18.84
CA MET A 7 3.74 4.40 18.40
C MET A 7 2.47 3.66 18.85
N ARG A 8 1.95 3.93 20.06
CA ARG A 8 0.67 3.35 20.52
C ARG A 8 -0.52 3.87 19.74
N ILE A 9 -0.52 5.13 19.32
CA ILE A 9 -1.58 5.71 18.48
C ILE A 9 -1.52 5.09 17.09
N ASP A 10 -0.33 4.93 16.50
CA ASP A 10 -0.17 4.27 15.19
C ASP A 10 -0.63 2.79 15.24
N GLN A 11 -0.24 2.06 16.30
CA GLN A 11 -0.72 0.69 16.54
C GLN A 11 -2.23 0.62 16.84
N SER A 12 -2.82 1.71 17.34
CA SER A 12 -4.26 1.81 17.58
C SER A 12 -5.02 2.23 16.32
N CYS A 13 -4.40 2.98 15.41
CA CYS A 13 -4.92 3.30 14.09
C CYS A 13 -4.95 2.06 13.19
N VAL A 14 -3.92 1.22 13.24
CA VAL A 14 -3.91 -0.10 12.56
C VAL A 14 -5.00 -1.01 13.14
N LYS A 15 -5.16 -1.05 14.48
CA LYS A 15 -6.31 -1.73 15.10
C LYS A 15 -7.66 -1.11 14.75
N MET A 16 -7.70 0.18 14.36
CA MET A 16 -8.94 0.85 13.97
C MET A 16 -9.49 0.29 12.66
N HIS A 17 -8.63 -0.21 11.79
CA HIS A 17 -9.02 -0.95 10.60
C HIS A 17 -9.73 -2.27 10.96
N ASP A 18 -9.20 -3.02 11.93
CA ASP A 18 -9.85 -4.24 12.47
C ASP A 18 -11.14 -3.91 13.26
N ILE A 19 -11.19 -2.75 13.94
CA ILE A 19 -12.35 -2.26 14.72
C ILE A 19 -13.58 -1.98 13.85
N MET A 20 -13.42 -1.74 12.54
CA MET A 20 -14.56 -1.46 11.65
C MET A 20 -15.30 -2.72 11.14
N ASN A 21 -14.75 -3.93 11.33
CA ASN A 21 -15.45 -5.18 10.93
C ASN A 21 -16.59 -5.57 11.88
N GLU A 22 -16.53 -5.19 13.16
CA GLU A 22 -17.66 -5.32 14.08
C GLU A 22 -18.37 -3.97 14.18
N GLY A 23 -19.46 -3.79 13.42
CA GLY A 23 -20.20 -2.53 13.26
C GLY A 23 -20.03 -1.52 14.40
N ILE A 24 -19.56 -0.32 14.03
CA ILE A 24 -19.13 0.79 14.89
C ILE A 24 -19.99 0.94 16.15
N THR A 25 -21.30 0.74 16.05
CA THR A 25 -22.26 0.86 17.15
C THR A 25 -21.94 -0.02 18.37
N LYS A 26 -21.51 -1.27 18.20
CA LYS A 26 -21.24 -2.18 19.34
C LYS A 26 -19.97 -1.79 20.09
N LEU A 27 -18.91 -1.53 19.33
CA LEU A 27 -17.60 -1.18 19.86
C LEU A 27 -17.59 0.25 20.42
N PHE A 28 -18.32 1.17 19.80
CA PHE A 28 -18.54 2.53 20.32
C PHE A 28 -19.28 2.50 21.66
N ASN A 29 -20.31 1.67 21.80
CA ASN A 29 -21.00 1.50 23.08
C ASN A 29 -20.09 0.96 24.18
N TRP A 30 -19.16 0.06 23.84
CA TRP A 30 -18.14 -0.43 24.78
C TRP A 30 -17.14 0.69 25.13
N PHE A 31 -16.68 1.43 24.13
CA PHE A 31 -15.75 2.54 24.30
C PHE A 31 -16.32 3.65 25.18
N CYS A 32 -17.58 4.05 24.97
CA CYS A 32 -18.26 5.05 25.80
C CYS A 32 -18.35 4.65 27.27
N LYS A 33 -18.43 3.34 27.57
CA LYS A 33 -18.42 2.79 28.93
C LYS A 33 -17.02 2.77 29.56
N SER A 34 -15.96 2.90 28.76
CA SER A 34 -14.59 2.91 29.25
C SER A 34 -14.23 4.25 29.91
N ILE A 35 -13.26 4.22 30.83
CA ILE A 35 -12.72 5.42 31.49
C ILE A 35 -12.07 6.38 30.48
N THR A 36 -11.55 5.83 29.39
CA THR A 36 -10.84 6.55 28.33
C THR A 36 -11.73 7.57 27.61
N SER A 37 -13.05 7.34 27.54
CA SER A 37 -14.00 8.24 26.86
C SER A 37 -13.98 9.66 27.43
N LYS A 38 -13.71 9.81 28.74
CA LYS A 38 -13.62 11.10 29.44
C LYS A 38 -12.43 11.96 29.00
N PHE A 39 -11.41 11.33 28.41
CA PHE A 39 -10.18 11.99 27.98
C PHE A 39 -10.14 12.24 26.47
N VAL A 40 -11.09 11.67 25.71
CA VAL A 40 -11.18 11.84 24.26
C VAL A 40 -11.98 13.10 23.93
N ARG A 41 -11.33 14.06 23.29
CA ARG A 41 -11.93 15.36 22.93
C ARG A 41 -12.64 15.32 21.58
N THR A 42 -12.10 14.55 20.64
CA THR A 42 -12.62 14.44 19.28
C THR A 42 -12.52 13.00 18.83
N LEU A 43 -13.63 12.46 18.35
CA LEU A 43 -13.69 11.16 17.68
C LEU A 43 -14.33 11.39 16.32
N LYS A 44 -13.58 11.13 15.26
CA LYS A 44 -14.05 11.26 13.88
C LYS A 44 -13.91 9.92 13.20
N GLU A 45 -14.94 9.53 12.48
CA GLU A 45 -14.89 8.39 11.59
C GLU A 45 -14.24 8.83 10.28
N ILE A 46 -13.16 8.14 9.90
CA ILE A 46 -12.52 8.29 8.60
C ILE A 46 -12.90 7.04 7.82
N ASN A 47 -13.85 7.17 6.89
CA ASN A 47 -14.35 6.06 6.09
C ASN A 47 -13.40 5.77 4.92
N ILE A 48 -12.18 5.33 5.25
CA ILE A 48 -11.14 4.93 4.31
C ILE A 48 -10.71 3.52 4.71
N ALA A 49 -11.09 2.53 3.90
CA ALA A 49 -10.84 1.13 4.18
C ALA A 49 -10.06 0.44 3.06
N PHE A 50 -9.02 1.10 2.56
CA PHE A 50 -8.10 0.57 1.56
C PHE A 50 -6.69 1.13 1.80
N LEU A 51 -5.68 0.45 1.27
CA LEU A 51 -4.29 0.90 1.30
C LEU A 51 -3.91 1.53 -0.05
N PRO A 52 -3.56 2.82 -0.11
CA PRO A 52 -2.99 3.43 -1.30
C PRO A 52 -1.53 2.98 -1.44
N TYR A 53 -1.26 2.03 -2.33
CA TYR A 53 0.08 1.47 -2.55
C TYR A 53 0.93 2.36 -3.44
N GLU A 54 0.35 2.86 -4.52
CA GLU A 54 0.98 3.80 -5.44
C GLU A 54 0.00 4.93 -5.77
N SER A 55 0.49 5.95 -6.46
CA SER A 55 -0.33 7.08 -6.91
C SER A 55 -1.62 6.67 -7.68
N GLN A 56 -1.62 5.50 -8.32
CA GLN A 56 -2.75 4.96 -9.08
C GLN A 56 -3.10 3.51 -8.72
N ILE A 57 -2.51 2.95 -7.65
CA ILE A 57 -2.73 1.56 -7.23
C ILE A 57 -3.21 1.53 -5.79
N PHE A 58 -4.25 0.76 -5.52
CA PHE A 58 -4.73 0.50 -4.18
C PHE A 58 -4.86 -1.00 -3.95
N SER A 59 -4.82 -1.40 -2.68
CA SER A 59 -5.10 -2.76 -2.24
C SER A 59 -6.18 -2.74 -1.17
N LEU A 60 -6.92 -3.84 -1.08
CA LEU A 60 -7.91 -4.08 -0.04
C LEU A 60 -7.33 -4.83 1.18
N ASP A 61 -6.04 -5.13 1.13
CA ASP A 61 -5.26 -5.81 2.18
C ASP A 61 -5.91 -7.09 2.72
N ASN A 62 -6.29 -7.97 1.80
CA ASN A 62 -7.00 -9.19 2.16
C ASN A 62 -6.42 -10.39 1.42
N SER A 63 -5.31 -10.90 1.95
CA SER A 63 -4.59 -12.05 1.41
C SER A 63 -5.39 -13.36 1.45
N GLU A 64 -6.37 -13.48 2.36
CA GLU A 64 -7.19 -14.68 2.49
C GLU A 64 -8.31 -14.78 1.44
N THR A 65 -8.66 -13.65 0.82
CA THR A 65 -9.73 -13.51 -0.18
C THR A 65 -9.68 -14.60 -1.27
N PHE A 66 -8.48 -14.87 -1.79
CA PHE A 66 -8.28 -15.88 -2.82
C PHE A 66 -8.74 -17.27 -2.37
N GLN A 67 -8.50 -17.63 -1.10
CA GLN A 67 -8.94 -18.91 -0.56
C GLN A 67 -10.47 -18.98 -0.44
N TYR A 68 -11.14 -17.89 -0.05
CA TYR A 68 -12.60 -17.88 0.06
C TYR A 68 -13.29 -18.00 -1.30
N TYR A 69 -12.69 -17.46 -2.37
CA TYR A 69 -13.26 -17.52 -3.71
C TYR A 69 -13.00 -18.85 -4.43
N TYR A 70 -11.81 -19.42 -4.32
CA TYR A 70 -11.42 -20.57 -5.14
C TYR A 70 -11.25 -21.88 -4.38
N LYS A 71 -11.28 -21.89 -3.04
CA LYS A 71 -11.18 -23.13 -2.24
C LYS A 71 -12.58 -23.63 -1.83
N PRO A 72 -13.04 -24.79 -2.33
CA PRO A 72 -14.40 -25.30 -2.04
C PRO A 72 -14.71 -25.43 -0.55
N THR A 73 -13.71 -25.76 0.26
CA THR A 73 -13.88 -25.94 1.71
C THR A 73 -14.16 -24.65 2.49
N LYS A 74 -13.86 -23.48 1.91
CA LYS A 74 -14.03 -22.17 2.57
C LYS A 74 -15.18 -21.35 1.99
N MET A 75 -15.94 -21.88 1.01
CA MET A 75 -17.02 -21.15 0.35
C MET A 75 -18.18 -20.74 1.28
N ALA A 76 -18.30 -21.35 2.46
CA ALA A 76 -19.31 -20.93 3.45
C ALA A 76 -19.15 -19.46 3.91
N GLY A 77 -17.93 -18.91 3.89
CA GLY A 77 -17.64 -17.51 4.25
C GLY A 77 -17.66 -16.53 3.08
N TRP A 78 -18.06 -16.97 1.88
CA TRP A 78 -17.99 -16.18 0.66
C TRP A 78 -18.82 -14.89 0.70
N ASN A 79 -20.07 -14.98 1.16
CA ASN A 79 -20.98 -13.82 1.22
C ASN A 79 -20.45 -12.74 2.16
N GLU A 80 -19.97 -13.12 3.33
CA GLU A 80 -19.37 -12.19 4.30
C GLU A 80 -18.12 -11.52 3.70
N MET A 81 -17.28 -12.31 3.01
CA MET A 81 -16.09 -11.77 2.36
C MET A 81 -16.44 -10.77 1.24
N LEU A 82 -17.45 -11.08 0.42
CA LEU A 82 -17.94 -10.17 -0.61
C LEU A 82 -18.49 -8.87 -0.04
N GLU A 83 -19.27 -8.93 1.04
CA GLU A 83 -19.80 -7.73 1.69
C GLU A 83 -18.67 -6.84 2.23
N ARG A 84 -17.62 -7.43 2.79
CA ARG A 84 -16.42 -6.70 3.22
C ARG A 84 -15.72 -6.00 2.06
N VAL A 85 -15.45 -6.74 0.97
CA VAL A 85 -14.82 -6.18 -0.24
C VAL A 85 -15.68 -5.07 -0.86
N ALA A 86 -16.99 -5.27 -0.96
CA ALA A 86 -17.92 -4.27 -1.48
C ALA A 86 -17.91 -3.00 -0.62
N THR A 87 -17.90 -3.15 0.70
CA THR A 87 -17.81 -2.01 1.63
C THR A 87 -16.52 -1.21 1.40
N GLN A 88 -15.37 -1.88 1.31
CA GLN A 88 -14.09 -1.21 1.05
C GLN A 88 -14.08 -0.47 -0.29
N ILE A 89 -14.59 -1.09 -1.36
CA ILE A 89 -14.71 -0.44 -2.68
C ILE A 89 -15.61 0.81 -2.59
N VAL A 90 -16.71 0.76 -1.84
CA VAL A 90 -17.57 1.92 -1.61
C VAL A 90 -16.81 3.05 -0.91
N THR A 91 -15.95 2.73 0.08
CA THR A 91 -15.11 3.75 0.74
C THR A 91 -14.15 4.43 -0.22
N LEU A 92 -13.58 3.67 -1.18
CA LEU A 92 -12.72 4.21 -2.22
C LEU A 92 -13.50 5.15 -3.15
N CYS A 93 -14.65 4.72 -3.66
CA CYS A 93 -15.50 5.55 -4.51
C CYS A 93 -15.92 6.85 -3.83
N ALA A 94 -16.27 6.79 -2.54
CA ALA A 94 -16.60 7.94 -1.72
C ALA A 94 -15.40 8.89 -1.57
N THR A 95 -14.21 8.35 -1.30
CA THR A 95 -12.96 9.12 -1.16
C THR A 95 -12.58 9.85 -2.45
N LEU A 96 -12.80 9.21 -3.61
CA LEU A 96 -12.53 9.80 -4.93
C LEU A 96 -13.61 10.82 -5.38
N GLY A 97 -14.67 11.03 -4.59
CA GLY A 97 -15.80 11.89 -4.96
C GLY A 97 -16.66 11.33 -6.11
N ASN A 98 -16.47 10.06 -6.45
CA ASN A 98 -17.18 9.30 -7.48
C ASN A 98 -18.42 8.63 -6.89
N THR A 99 -19.23 9.39 -6.16
CA THR A 99 -20.55 8.90 -5.78
C THR A 99 -21.41 8.80 -7.06
N PRO A 100 -22.29 7.79 -7.15
CA PRO A 100 -23.19 7.63 -8.29
C PRO A 100 -24.27 8.72 -8.26
N ASP A 101 -23.87 9.95 -8.57
CA ASP A 101 -24.76 11.06 -8.88
C ASP A 101 -24.98 11.05 -10.40
N TRP A 102 -26.23 10.86 -10.83
CA TRP A 102 -26.63 10.76 -12.23
C TRP A 102 -26.30 12.01 -13.07
N ARG A 103 -25.87 13.10 -12.44
CA ARG A 103 -25.55 14.40 -13.07
C ARG A 103 -24.06 14.59 -13.42
N LYS A 104 -23.15 13.76 -12.90
CA LYS A 104 -21.70 13.88 -13.18
C LYS A 104 -21.31 12.94 -14.31
N ARG A 105 -20.31 13.31 -15.11
CA ARG A 105 -19.75 12.45 -16.18
C ARG A 105 -19.46 11.06 -15.57
N ALA A 106 -20.01 10.01 -16.18
CA ALA A 106 -20.00 8.68 -15.60
C ALA A 106 -18.57 8.13 -15.54
N SER A 107 -17.97 8.09 -14.35
CA SER A 107 -16.84 7.21 -14.06
C SER A 107 -17.34 5.77 -14.11
N GLN A 108 -16.55 4.88 -14.70
CA GLN A 108 -16.88 3.47 -14.83
C GLN A 108 -16.03 2.66 -13.86
N LEU A 109 -16.66 1.80 -13.07
CA LEU A 109 -16.00 0.80 -12.25
C LEU A 109 -16.13 -0.55 -12.96
N ILE A 110 -15.00 -1.16 -13.33
CA ILE A 110 -14.96 -2.48 -13.96
C ILE A 110 -14.47 -3.48 -12.91
N ILE A 111 -15.26 -4.53 -12.66
CA ILE A 111 -14.90 -5.64 -11.77
C ILE A 111 -14.49 -6.82 -12.65
N LEU A 112 -13.29 -7.34 -12.43
CA LEU A 112 -12.73 -8.49 -13.14
C LEU A 112 -12.36 -9.59 -12.15
N ASP A 113 -12.59 -10.82 -12.56
CA ASP A 113 -12.13 -12.02 -11.84
C ASP A 113 -10.70 -12.37 -12.28
N ARG A 114 -9.86 -12.91 -11.38
CA ARG A 114 -8.48 -13.29 -11.73
C ARG A 114 -8.45 -14.40 -12.79
N GLY A 115 -9.47 -15.26 -12.84
CA GLY A 115 -9.63 -16.31 -13.84
C GLY A 115 -9.84 -15.79 -15.27
N PHE A 116 -10.14 -14.50 -15.46
CA PHE A 116 -10.16 -13.85 -16.77
C PHE A 116 -8.79 -13.91 -17.46
N ASP A 117 -7.70 -13.86 -16.69
CA ASP A 117 -6.34 -13.90 -17.20
C ASP A 117 -5.46 -14.72 -16.26
N SER A 118 -5.22 -15.98 -16.61
CA SER A 118 -4.38 -16.88 -15.84
C SER A 118 -2.88 -16.79 -16.20
N VAL A 119 -2.54 -16.09 -17.29
CA VAL A 119 -1.19 -16.13 -17.86
C VAL A 119 -0.32 -15.02 -17.28
N THR A 120 -0.84 -13.79 -17.21
CA THR A 120 -0.06 -12.62 -16.75
C THR A 120 0.58 -12.81 -15.37
N PRO A 121 -0.08 -13.39 -14.34
CA PRO A 121 0.54 -13.59 -13.03
C PRO A 121 1.70 -14.59 -13.01
N LEU A 122 1.85 -15.42 -14.05
CA LEU A 122 2.89 -16.45 -14.16
C LEU A 122 4.03 -16.02 -15.08
N LEU A 123 3.84 -14.94 -15.83
CA LEU A 123 4.82 -14.45 -16.79
C LEU A 123 5.93 -13.68 -16.06
N HIS A 124 7.19 -14.00 -16.36
CA HIS A 124 8.31 -13.18 -15.93
C HIS A 124 8.32 -11.88 -16.75
N GLU A 125 7.93 -10.78 -16.13
CA GLU A 125 7.84 -9.48 -16.77
C GLU A 125 9.19 -8.73 -16.70
N LEU A 126 9.52 -7.96 -17.73
CA LEU A 126 10.83 -7.29 -17.88
C LEU A 126 10.81 -5.80 -17.53
N THR A 127 9.73 -5.33 -16.91
CA THR A 127 9.67 -4.01 -16.25
C THR A 127 10.42 -4.09 -14.93
N LEU A 128 11.10 -2.99 -14.53
CA LEU A 128 12.00 -3.00 -13.38
C LEU A 128 11.34 -3.52 -12.09
N GLN A 129 10.15 -3.02 -11.77
CA GLN A 129 9.42 -3.42 -10.57
C GLN A 129 9.00 -4.88 -10.62
N ALA A 130 8.30 -5.30 -11.68
CA ALA A 130 7.83 -6.68 -11.77
C ALA A 130 9.00 -7.67 -11.72
N MET A 131 10.09 -7.39 -12.46
CA MET A 131 11.31 -8.20 -12.44
C MET A 131 11.98 -8.23 -11.05
N ALA A 132 11.99 -7.10 -10.32
CA ALA A 132 12.58 -7.04 -8.99
C ALA A 132 11.79 -7.86 -7.97
N TYR A 133 10.45 -7.74 -7.95
CA TYR A 133 9.58 -8.49 -7.03
C TYR A 133 9.56 -10.00 -7.34
N ASP A 134 9.79 -10.37 -8.59
CA ASP A 134 9.87 -11.78 -9.01
C ASP A 134 11.22 -12.42 -8.65
N LEU A 135 12.35 -11.72 -8.92
CA LEU A 135 13.69 -12.31 -8.80
C LEU A 135 14.41 -12.05 -7.47
N LEU A 136 14.04 -11.00 -6.73
CA LEU A 136 14.74 -10.59 -5.51
C LEU A 136 13.90 -10.89 -4.27
N PRO A 137 14.54 -11.18 -3.11
CA PRO A 137 13.84 -11.42 -1.85
C PRO A 137 13.37 -10.09 -1.26
N ILE A 138 12.29 -9.54 -1.81
CA ILE A 138 11.60 -8.36 -1.32
C ILE A 138 10.45 -8.82 -0.43
N GLU A 139 10.44 -8.36 0.82
CA GLU A 139 9.35 -8.63 1.77
C GLU A 139 8.77 -7.31 2.25
N ASN A 140 7.47 -7.09 2.05
CA ASN A 140 6.77 -5.84 2.39
C ASN A 140 7.52 -4.60 1.88
N ASP A 141 7.87 -4.60 0.59
CA ASP A 141 8.57 -3.51 -0.11
C ASP A 141 9.99 -3.22 0.42
N VAL A 142 10.53 -4.08 1.28
CA VAL A 142 11.90 -3.97 1.82
C VAL A 142 12.84 -4.94 1.13
N LEU A 143 13.82 -4.38 0.42
CA LEU A 143 14.91 -5.13 -0.18
C LEU A 143 16.07 -5.29 0.83
N LEU A 144 16.47 -6.54 1.07
CA LEU A 144 17.63 -6.87 1.91
C LEU A 144 18.89 -7.05 1.05
N ASN A 145 19.88 -6.18 1.23
CA ASN A 145 21.17 -6.36 0.57
C ASN A 145 22.07 -7.32 1.37
N THR A 146 22.16 -8.56 0.91
CA THR A 146 23.00 -9.63 1.48
C THR A 146 24.43 -9.65 0.93
N ARG A 147 24.75 -8.81 -0.07
CA ARG A 147 26.07 -8.83 -0.74
C ARG A 147 27.19 -8.17 0.06
N GLN A 148 26.88 -7.42 1.12
CA GLN A 148 27.88 -6.78 1.98
C GLN A 148 27.87 -7.41 3.38
N SER A 149 28.95 -8.14 3.69
CA SER A 149 29.10 -9.01 4.86
C SER A 149 29.07 -8.32 6.24
N ILE A 150 29.06 -6.98 6.32
CA ILE A 150 29.26 -6.26 7.59
C ILE A 150 28.03 -5.43 8.02
N THR A 151 27.19 -4.99 7.09
CA THR A 151 25.91 -4.31 7.41
C THR A 151 24.85 -4.65 6.37
N ALA A 152 23.83 -5.42 6.77
CA ALA A 152 22.66 -5.63 5.93
C ALA A 152 21.92 -4.30 5.78
N ARG A 153 22.08 -3.63 4.64
CA ARG A 153 21.32 -2.43 4.32
C ARG A 153 19.91 -2.83 3.86
N ARG A 154 18.91 -2.21 4.47
CA ARG A 154 17.51 -2.31 4.10
C ARG A 154 17.16 -1.13 3.21
N PHE A 155 16.58 -1.39 2.05
CA PHE A 155 16.09 -0.37 1.14
C PHE A 155 14.58 -0.48 1.05
N LEU A 156 13.88 0.61 1.35
CA LEU A 156 12.43 0.69 1.20
C LEU A 156 12.13 1.16 -0.23
N LEU A 157 11.31 0.41 -0.95
CA LEU A 157 10.90 0.71 -2.32
C LEU A 157 9.51 1.36 -2.29
N ASP A 158 9.47 2.68 -2.14
CA ASP A 158 8.22 3.44 -2.04
C ASP A 158 8.19 4.65 -3.00
N GLU A 159 7.09 5.40 -2.97
CA GLU A 159 6.90 6.62 -3.77
C GLU A 159 7.81 7.80 -3.34
N ASN A 160 8.57 7.69 -2.24
CA ASN A 160 9.48 8.75 -1.79
C ASN A 160 10.83 8.69 -2.53
N ASP A 161 11.18 7.54 -3.12
CA ASP A 161 12.36 7.42 -3.99
C ASP A 161 12.01 7.85 -5.43
N GLU A 162 12.44 9.06 -5.80
CA GLU A 162 12.21 9.63 -7.13
C GLU A 162 12.76 8.77 -8.27
N ILE A 163 13.91 8.11 -8.04
CA ILE A 163 14.54 7.25 -9.05
C ILE A 163 13.70 5.99 -9.23
N TRP A 164 13.24 5.40 -8.13
CA TRP A 164 12.34 4.26 -8.16
C TRP A 164 11.04 4.61 -8.92
N ALA A 165 10.34 5.66 -8.51
CA ALA A 165 9.09 6.09 -9.13
C ALA A 165 9.25 6.39 -10.63
N GLN A 166 10.40 6.96 -11.05
CA GLN A 166 10.68 7.25 -12.44
C GLN A 166 10.90 5.99 -13.31
N TYR A 167 11.60 4.98 -12.79
CA TYR A 167 12.06 3.83 -13.59
C TYR A 167 11.31 2.53 -13.35
N ARG A 168 10.45 2.44 -12.32
CA ARG A 168 9.76 1.20 -11.91
C ARG A 168 8.96 0.51 -13.04
N HIS A 169 8.38 1.28 -13.94
CA HIS A 169 7.59 0.77 -15.08
C HIS A 169 8.35 0.73 -16.40
N GLU A 170 9.64 1.06 -16.40
CA GLU A 170 10.47 1.03 -17.60
C GLU A 170 11.10 -0.34 -17.80
N HIS A 171 11.31 -0.70 -19.07
CA HIS A 171 11.96 -1.96 -19.42
C HIS A 171 13.41 -1.98 -18.92
N ILE A 172 13.84 -3.10 -18.33
CA ILE A 172 15.15 -3.23 -17.66
C ILE A 172 16.33 -2.80 -18.54
N ALA A 173 16.31 -3.14 -19.84
CA ALA A 173 17.36 -2.74 -20.78
C ALA A 173 17.54 -1.21 -20.92
N LYS A 174 16.47 -0.42 -20.76
CA LYS A 174 16.55 1.05 -20.76
C LYS A 174 17.07 1.56 -19.42
N VAL A 175 16.59 0.97 -18.32
CA VAL A 175 17.05 1.29 -16.95
C VAL A 175 18.56 1.08 -16.83
N THR A 176 19.10 -0.06 -17.28
CA THR A 176 20.54 -0.36 -17.20
C THR A 176 21.41 0.66 -17.95
N ARG A 177 20.94 1.18 -19.10
CA ARG A 177 21.67 2.21 -19.86
C ARG A 177 21.67 3.55 -19.12
N ASN A 178 20.52 3.93 -18.58
CA ASN A 178 20.34 5.23 -17.95
C ASN A 178 20.96 5.32 -16.55
N ILE A 179 21.04 4.21 -15.81
CA ILE A 179 21.66 4.15 -14.47
C ILE A 179 23.09 4.72 -14.50
N ALA A 180 23.88 4.38 -15.52
CA ALA A 180 25.26 4.86 -15.61
C ALA A 180 25.35 6.39 -15.63
N ASP A 181 24.40 7.05 -16.32
CA ASP A 181 24.37 8.50 -16.43
C ASP A 181 23.79 9.15 -15.17
N ILE A 182 22.83 8.51 -14.49
CA ILE A 182 22.33 8.95 -13.19
C ILE A 182 23.45 8.95 -12.15
N VAL A 183 24.23 7.87 -12.08
CA VAL A 183 25.37 7.76 -11.16
C VAL A 183 26.41 8.85 -11.43
N LYS A 184 26.71 9.13 -12.71
CA LYS A 184 27.63 10.22 -13.08
C LYS A 184 27.11 11.59 -12.66
N LYS A 185 25.81 11.88 -12.87
CA LYS A 185 25.18 13.13 -12.45
C LYS A 185 25.23 13.28 -10.92
N PHE A 186 24.87 12.23 -10.19
CA PHE A 186 24.91 12.22 -8.73
C PHE A 186 26.33 12.48 -8.18
N GLN A 187 27.35 11.89 -8.79
CA GLN A 187 28.75 12.16 -8.43
C GLN A 187 29.17 13.60 -8.73
N ALA A 188 28.64 14.22 -9.78
CA ALA A 188 28.91 15.61 -10.11
C ALA A 188 28.26 16.58 -9.11
N ASP A 189 27.01 16.31 -8.71
CA ASP A 189 26.25 17.14 -7.77
C ASP A 189 26.88 17.14 -6.37
N HIS A 190 27.34 15.98 -5.89
CA HIS A 190 28.04 15.89 -4.59
C HIS A 190 29.41 16.61 -4.58
N LYS A 191 30.13 16.62 -5.71
CA LYS A 191 31.37 17.42 -5.85
C LYS A 191 31.11 18.93 -5.88
N GLY A 192 29.90 19.35 -6.26
CA GLY A 192 29.48 20.75 -6.24
C GLY A 192 29.17 21.27 -4.83
N GLN A 193 28.61 20.41 -3.96
CA GLN A 193 28.20 20.79 -2.61
C GLN A 193 29.36 20.95 -1.61
N GLU A 194 30.44 20.17 -1.73
CA GLU A 194 31.63 20.34 -0.88
C GLU A 194 32.30 21.71 -1.06
N LYS A 195 32.12 22.37 -2.22
CA LYS A 195 32.73 23.69 -2.48
C LYS A 195 31.99 24.87 -1.86
N HIS A 196 30.78 24.68 -1.32
CA HIS A 196 29.98 25.74 -0.68
C HIS A 196 30.00 25.72 0.85
N GLY A 197 30.62 24.70 1.47
CA GLY A 197 30.72 24.56 2.94
C GLY A 197 32.00 25.06 3.57
N THR A 198 32.91 25.68 2.79
CA THR A 198 34.17 26.23 3.31
C THR A 198 34.22 27.74 3.05
N ARG A 199 33.54 28.52 3.90
CA ARG A 199 33.81 29.94 4.05
C ARG A 199 33.38 30.47 5.40
#